data_AF-A0A7W0Z484-F1
#
_entry.id   AF-A0A7W0Z484-F1
#
_cell.length_a   1.000
_cell.length_b   1.000
_cell.length_c   1.000
_cell.angle_alpha   90.00
_cell.angle_beta   90.00
_cell.angle_gamma   90.00
#
_symmetry.space_group_name_H-M   'P 1'
#
loop_
_entity.id
_entity.type
_entity.pdbx_description
1 polymer ?
#
loop_
_entity_poly.entity_id
_entity_poly.type
_entity_poly.pdbx_seq_one_letter_code
_entity_poly.pdbx_strand_id
1 'polypeptide(L)' 'MDGLPGQERLTSPDMVLARVLKDAQRSMGGVAPAELEQYVQVAVSNLWTEQTRVTSFIPLLALREVREMLERQATGVAV' A
#
# COMPACT_ATOMS: atom_id res chain seq x y z
N MET A 1 -14.37 25.06 -4.23
CA MET A 1 -14.87 23.71 -3.89
C MET A 1 -13.94 23.13 -2.85
N ASP A 2 -14.26 23.38 -1.58
CA ASP A 2 -13.51 22.81 -0.44
C ASP A 2 -13.87 21.33 -0.30
N GLY A 3 -12.85 20.48 -0.24
CA GLY A 3 -13.01 19.05 0.01
C GLY A 3 -13.42 18.81 1.46
N LEU A 4 -14.26 17.80 1.69
CA LEU A 4 -14.73 17.41 3.02
C LEU A 4 -13.54 17.06 3.96
N PRO A 5 -13.57 17.49 5.23
CA PRO A 5 -12.53 17.15 6.20
C PRO A 5 -12.47 15.64 6.39
N GLY A 6 -11.30 15.05 6.11
CA GLY A 6 -11.07 13.60 6.17
C GLY A 6 -10.88 12.93 4.81
N GLN A 7 -11.14 13.64 3.71
CA GLN A 7 -10.88 13.14 2.36
C GLN A 7 -9.59 13.76 1.81
N GLU A 8 -8.45 13.34 2.37
CA GLU A 8 -7.14 13.72 1.84
C GLU A 8 -7.07 13.24 0.38
N ARG A 9 -7.10 14.17 -0.57
CA ARG A 9 -6.99 13.83 -1.99
C ARG A 9 -5.59 13.31 -2.22
N LEU A 10 -5.47 12.00 -2.37
CA LEU A 10 -4.23 11.34 -2.75
C LEU A 10 -3.95 11.63 -4.23
N THR A 11 -3.21 12.71 -4.48
CA THR A 11 -2.87 13.18 -5.83
C THR A 11 -1.49 12.72 -6.30
N SER A 12 -0.70 12.12 -5.41
CA SER A 12 0.69 11.78 -5.67
C SER A 12 1.02 10.38 -5.13
N PRO A 13 1.94 9.64 -5.78
CA PRO A 13 2.36 8.33 -5.31
C PRO A 13 2.97 8.38 -3.91
N ASP A 14 3.72 9.43 -3.57
CA ASP A 14 4.30 9.60 -2.23
C ASP A 14 3.26 9.70 -1.12
N MET A 15 2.13 10.38 -1.37
CA MET A 15 1.03 10.48 -0.41
C MET A 15 0.33 9.14 -0.24
N VAL A 16 0.12 8.41 -1.33
CA VAL A 16 -0.42 7.05 -1.30
C VAL A 16 0.51 6.13 -0.51
N LEU A 17 1.81 6.20 -0.76
CA LEU A 17 2.83 5.38 -0.12
C LEU A 17 2.87 5.63 1.39
N ALA A 18 2.92 6.90 1.81
CA ALA A 18 2.87 7.27 3.23
C ALA A 18 1.58 6.78 3.91
N ARG A 19 0.44 6.87 3.20
CA ARG A 19 -0.85 6.40 3.72
C ARG A 19 -0.87 4.89 3.89
N VAL A 20 -0.47 4.16 2.86
CA VAL A 20 -0.42 2.69 2.87
C VAL A 20 0.56 2.19 3.92
N LEU A 21 1.74 2.81 4.06
CA LEU A 21 2.72 2.43 5.06
C LEU A 21 2.15 2.58 6.48
N LYS A 22 1.49 3.71 6.76
CA LYS A 22 0.85 3.95 8.07
C LYS A 22 -0.26 2.94 8.36
N ASP A 23 -1.08 2.60 7.37
CA ASP A 23 -2.16 1.62 7.54
C ASP A 23 -1.61 0.19 7.66
N ALA A 24 -0.56 -0.15 6.92
CA ALA A 24 0.13 -1.43 7.00
C ALA A 24 0.78 -1.62 8.36
N GLN A 25 1.49 -0.62 8.89
CA GLN A 25 2.12 -0.68 10.22
C GLN A 25 1.09 -0.94 11.34
N ARG A 26 -0.14 -0.43 11.19
CA ARG A 26 -1.24 -0.66 12.13
C ARG A 26 -1.85 -2.05 12.01
N SER A 27 -2.00 -2.53 10.78
CA SER A 27 -2.73 -3.78 10.50
C SER A 27 -1.85 -5.03 10.50
N MET A 28 -0.54 -4.88 10.27
CA MET A 28 0.41 -5.98 10.03
C MET A 28 1.47 -5.97 11.13
N GLY A 29 1.01 -6.10 12.38
CA GLY A 29 1.91 -6.22 13.53
C GLY A 29 2.80 -7.45 13.42
N GLY A 30 4.06 -7.32 13.82
CA GLY A 30 5.05 -8.41 13.81
C GLY A 30 5.99 -8.43 12.60
N VAL A 31 5.73 -7.61 11.57
CA VAL A 31 6.66 -7.40 10.44
C VAL A 31 7.60 -6.24 10.75
N ALA A 32 8.87 -6.36 10.37
CA ALA A 32 9.84 -5.28 10.56
C ALA A 32 9.45 -4.05 9.72
N PRO A 33 9.54 -2.81 10.25
CA PRO A 33 9.13 -1.62 9.52
C PRO A 33 9.83 -1.44 8.16
N ALA A 34 11.12 -1.79 8.07
CA ALA A 34 11.90 -1.69 6.84
C ALA A 34 11.44 -2.69 5.77
N GLU A 35 11.05 -3.89 6.18
CA GLU A 35 10.53 -4.93 5.28
C GLU A 35 9.13 -4.55 4.78
N LEU A 36 8.29 -4.04 5.68
CA LEU A 36 6.97 -3.53 5.32
C LEU A 36 7.05 -2.37 4.33
N GLU A 37 8.02 -1.46 4.52
CA GLU A 37 8.26 -0.35 3.59
C GLU A 37 8.60 -0.85 2.18
N GLN A 38 9.43 -1.89 2.05
CA GLN A 38 9.76 -2.50 0.75
C GLN A 38 8.52 -3.07 0.07
N TYR A 39 7.69 -3.82 0.79
CA TYR A 39 6.45 -4.37 0.21
C TYR A 39 5.47 -3.28 -0.22
N VAL A 40 5.34 -2.22 0.58
CA VAL A 40 4.47 -1.08 0.26
C VAL A 40 4.98 -0.34 -0.98
N GLN A 41 6.29 -0.11 -1.09
CA GLN A 41 6.90 0.51 -2.29
C GLN A 41 6.60 -0.30 -3.55
N VAL A 42 6.77 -1.62 -3.50
CA VAL A 42 6.48 -2.52 -4.63
C VAL A 42 5.00 -2.50 -5.00
N ALA A 43 4.12 -2.66 -4.01
CA ALA A 43 2.67 -2.69 -4.23
C ALA A 43 2.15 -1.38 -4.85
N VAL A 44 2.57 -0.23 -4.32
CA VAL A 44 2.17 1.08 -4.86
C VAL A 44 2.73 1.28 -6.27
N SER A 45 3.99 0.91 -6.53
CA SER A 45 4.60 1.04 -7.87
C SER A 45 3.89 0.19 -8.92
N ASN A 46 3.44 -1.02 -8.56
CA ASN A 46 2.69 -1.90 -9.45
C ASN A 46 1.30 -1.33 -9.81
N LEU A 47 0.68 -0.64 -8.87
CA LEU A 47 -0.67 -0.07 -9.03
C LEU A 47 -0.66 1.33 -9.63
N TRP A 48 0.41 2.10 -9.39
CA TRP A 48 0.58 3.46 -9.86
C TRP A 48 1.34 3.47 -11.19
N THR A 49 0.59 3.27 -12.27
CA THR A 49 1.10 3.32 -13.65
C THR A 49 0.69 4.62 -14.33
N GLU A 50 1.30 4.95 -15.47
CA GLU A 50 0.90 6.11 -16.28
C GLU A 50 -0.58 6.07 -16.74
N GLN A 51 -1.18 4.88 -16.76
CA GLN A 51 -2.58 4.68 -17.16
C GLN A 51 -3.56 4.71 -15.99
N THR A 52 -3.06 4.82 -14.74
CA THR A 52 -3.90 4.78 -13.54
C THR A 52 -4.65 6.10 -13.38
N ARG A 53 -5.95 6.09 -13.73
CA ARG A 53 -6.83 7.28 -13.65
C ARG A 53 -7.60 7.42 -12.35
N VAL A 54 -7.74 6.33 -11.58
CA VAL A 54 -8.49 6.29 -10.32
C VAL A 54 -7.55 5.93 -9.18
N THR A 55 -7.20 6.93 -8.36
CA THR A 55 -6.21 6.78 -7.29
C THR A 55 -6.81 6.44 -5.93
N SER A 56 -8.12 6.67 -5.76
CA SER A 56 -8.82 6.52 -4.47
C SER A 56 -8.82 5.08 -3.93
N PHE A 57 -8.70 4.09 -4.81
CA PHE A 57 -8.67 2.66 -4.44
C PHE A 57 -7.26 2.10 -4.29
N ILE A 58 -6.23 2.82 -4.76
CA ILE A 58 -4.84 2.34 -4.71
C ILE A 58 -4.43 1.98 -3.29
N PRO A 59 -4.76 2.75 -2.23
CA PRO A 59 -4.36 2.36 -0.89
C PRO A 59 -4.91 1.00 -0.44
N LEU A 60 -6.18 0.72 -0.76
CA LEU A 60 -6.82 -0.55 -0.39
C LEU A 60 -6.23 -1.72 -1.17
N LEU A 61 -6.00 -1.53 -2.47
CA LEU A 61 -5.37 -2.54 -3.32
C LEU A 61 -3.92 -2.81 -2.90
N ALA A 62 -3.17 -1.77 -2.57
CA ALA A 62 -1.79 -1.89 -2.12
C ALA A 62 -1.71 -2.65 -0.79
N LEU A 63 -2.59 -2.37 0.18
CA LEU A 63 -2.65 -3.12 1.44
C LEU A 63 -2.94 -4.60 1.24
N ARG A 64 -3.82 -4.93 0.28
CA ARG A 64 -4.09 -6.33 -0.08
C ARG A 64 -2.86 -7.01 -0.67
N GLU A 65 -2.21 -6.37 -1.65
CA GLU A 65 -0.99 -6.88 -2.28
C GLU A 65 0.12 -7.13 -1.24
N VAL A 66 0.33 -6.19 -0.31
CA VAL A 66 1.32 -6.35 0.77
C VAL A 66 0.99 -7.55 1.65
N ARG A 67 -0.28 -7.75 2.02
CA ARG A 67 -0.71 -8.93 2.78
C ARG A 67 -0.43 -10.22 2.01
N GLU A 68 -0.77 -10.27 0.73
CA GLU A 68 -0.53 -11.45 -0.11
C GLU A 68 0.98 -11.75 -0.26
N MET A 69 1.83 -10.72 -0.32
CA MET A 69 3.30 -10.88 -0.34
C MET A 69 3.82 -11.48 0.97
N LEU A 70 3.36 -10.97 2.12
CA LEU A 70 3.72 -11.49 3.44
C LEU A 70 3.23 -12.93 3.64
N GLU A 71 2.02 -13.24 3.20
CA GLU A 71 1.47 -14.59 3.24
C GLU A 71 2.30 -15.54 2.38
N ARG A 72 2.68 -15.14 1.15
CA ARG A 72 3.55 -15.96 0.28
C ARG A 72 4.92 -16.22 0.90
N GLN A 73 5.49 -15.24 1.58
CA GLN A 73 6.76 -15.39 2.29
C GLN A 73 6.64 -16.33 3.48
N ALA A 74 5.59 -16.17 4.30
CA ALA A 74 5.32 -17.02 5.47
C ALA A 74 4.98 -18.47 5.06
N THR A 75 4.32 -18.64 3.92
CA THR A 75 3.94 -19.97 3.39
C THR A 75 5.07 -20.61 2.58
N GLY A 76 6.22 -19.92 2.42
CA GLY A 76 7.48 -20.40 1.83
C GLY A 76 7.30 -21.51 0.80
N VAL A 77 7.18 -21.14 -0.48
CA VAL A 77 7.11 -22.05 -1.65
C VAL A 77 7.85 -23.37 -1.40
N ALA A 78 7.10 -24.39 -1.00
CA ALA A 78 7.43 -25.79 -1.20
C ALA A 78 6.77 -26.20 -2.52
N VAL A 79 7.41 -25.82 -3.63
CA VAL A 79 7.22 -26.45 -4.94
C VAL A 79 8.60 -26.65 -5.55
#